data_AF-A0A0Q8WV97-F1
#
_entry.id   AF-A0A0Q8WV97-F1
#
_cell.length_a   1.000
_cell.length_b   1.000
_cell.length_c   1.000
_cell.angle_alpha   90.00
_cell.angle_beta   90.00
_cell.angle_gamma   90.00
#
_symmetry.space_group_name_H-M   'P 1'
#
loop_
_entity.id
_entity.type
_entity.pdbx_description
1 polymer ?
#
loop_
_entity_poly.entity_id
_entity_poly.type
_entity_poly.pdbx_seq_one_letter_code
_entity_poly.pdbx_strand_id
1 'polypeptide(L)'
;MYGDTELIRRRVSALRDQGADVRMLADELVARVDGLGWGGRAGQAMRERVVERARHLRTAADRHVAAADALADHAEAVDGTAEEIVQRQARVTALVTDARGRIAAIAARNETGEGPQVLPDPVDEQLAAFVPPPAGHRDWLAIDLPGLES
;
A
#
# COMPACT_ATOMS: atom_id res chain seq x y z
N MET A 1 12.10 3.50 0.07
CA MET A 1 11.52 3.76 1.40
C MET A 1 10.08 4.20 1.17
N TYR A 2 9.20 3.23 0.89
CA TYR A 2 7.76 3.49 0.80
C TYR A 2 7.27 3.83 2.20
N GLY A 3 6.34 4.79 2.30
CA GLY A 3 5.91 5.39 3.56
C GLY A 3 5.57 4.34 4.61
N ASP A 4 5.74 4.70 5.88
CA ASP A 4 5.49 3.81 7.02
C ASP A 4 4.01 3.37 7.02
N THR A 5 3.67 2.31 6.27
CA THR A 5 2.30 1.78 6.18
C THR A 5 1.83 1.29 7.54
N GLU A 6 2.75 1.00 8.46
CA GLU A 6 2.46 0.75 9.86
C GLU A 6 1.95 2.00 10.59
N LEU A 7 2.51 3.18 10.32
CA LEU A 7 1.96 4.44 10.83
C LEU A 7 0.54 4.70 10.29
N ILE A 8 0.29 4.38 9.02
CA ILE A 8 -1.04 4.48 8.42
C ILE A 8 -2.00 3.52 9.12
N ARG A 9 -1.63 2.24 9.30
CA ARG A 9 -2.44 1.25 10.03
C ARG A 9 -2.78 1.69 11.46
N ARG A 10 -1.79 2.23 12.20
CA ARG A 10 -2.06 2.80 13.53
C ARG A 10 -3.07 3.96 13.48
N ARG A 11 -2.99 4.82 12.45
CA ARG A 11 -3.92 5.93 12.27
C ARG A 11 -5.33 5.46 11.90
N VAL A 12 -5.45 4.41 11.09
CA VAL A 12 -6.72 3.75 10.75
C VAL A 12 -7.41 3.27 12.03
N SER A 13 -6.70 2.53 12.90
CA SER A 13 -7.25 2.08 14.17
C SER A 13 -7.73 3.26 15.03
N ALA A 14 -6.89 4.29 15.18
CA ALA A 14 -7.26 5.48 15.95
C ALA A 14 -8.51 6.21 15.40
N LEU A 15 -8.70 6.25 14.08
CA LEU A 15 -9.91 6.84 13.48
C LEU A 15 -11.16 5.99 13.74
N ARG A 16 -11.04 4.66 13.71
CA ARG A 16 -12.15 3.77 14.03
C ARG A 16 -12.57 3.90 15.49
N ASP A 17 -11.59 3.96 16.40
CA ASP A 17 -11.83 4.19 17.82
C ASP A 17 -12.51 5.54 18.06
N GLN A 18 -12.01 6.62 17.42
CA GLN A 18 -12.64 7.94 17.49
C GLN A 18 -14.08 7.94 16.97
N GLY A 19 -14.36 7.22 15.88
CA GLY A 19 -15.72 7.06 15.37
C GLY A 19 -16.64 6.33 16.37
N ALA A 20 -16.14 5.26 16.99
CA ALA A 20 -16.89 4.51 18.00
C ALA A 20 -17.19 5.37 19.25
N ASP A 21 -16.19 6.10 19.75
CA ASP A 21 -16.33 7.00 20.89
C ASP A 21 -17.38 8.10 20.61
N VAL A 22 -17.34 8.71 19.42
CA VAL A 22 -18.30 9.75 19.04
C VAL A 22 -19.73 9.21 18.93
N ARG A 23 -19.91 7.98 18.43
CA ARG A 23 -21.23 7.32 18.41
C ARG A 23 -21.74 7.06 19.82
N MET A 24 -20.88 6.52 20.69
CA MET A 24 -21.22 6.28 22.09
C MET A 24 -21.63 7.57 22.80
N LEU A 25 -20.89 8.66 22.60
CA LEU A 25 -21.23 9.98 23.16
C LEU A 25 -22.57 10.52 22.63
N ALA A 26 -22.88 10.27 21.35
CA ALA A 26 -24.17 10.67 20.76
C ALA A 26 -25.34 9.90 21.39
N ASP A 27 -25.17 8.61 21.63
CA ASP A 27 -26.19 7.76 22.24
C ASP A 27 -26.36 8.07 23.73
N GLU A 28 -25.26 8.29 24.45
CA GLU A 28 -25.28 8.73 25.85
C GLU A 28 -25.97 10.09 26.01
N LEU A 29 -25.73 11.03 25.09
CA LEU A 29 -26.38 12.34 25.11
C LEU A 29 -27.91 12.23 25.01
N VAL A 30 -28.40 11.37 24.11
CA VAL A 30 -29.86 11.14 23.95
C VAL A 30 -30.41 10.46 25.22
N ALA A 31 -29.79 9.38 25.67
CA ALA A 31 -30.23 8.62 26.84
C ALA A 31 -30.26 9.49 28.11
N ARG A 32 -29.25 10.35 28.30
CA ARG A 32 -29.18 11.28 29.43
C ARG A 32 -30.33 12.27 29.41
N VAL A 33 -30.68 12.82 28.24
CA VAL A 33 -31.75 13.82 28.12
C VAL A 33 -33.12 13.19 28.32
N ASP A 34 -33.33 11.98 27.81
CA ASP A 34 -34.57 11.22 28.04
C ASP A 34 -34.75 10.86 29.53
N GLY A 35 -33.65 10.53 30.22
CA GLY A 35 -33.66 10.21 31.66
C GLY A 35 -33.98 11.38 32.59
N LEU A 36 -33.90 12.64 32.13
CA LEU A 36 -34.20 13.82 32.96
C LEU A 36 -35.70 13.99 33.23
N GLY A 37 -36.59 13.30 32.50
CA GLY A 37 -38.04 13.41 32.68
C GLY A 37 -38.60 14.80 32.40
N TRP A 38 -37.88 15.64 31.63
CA TRP A 38 -38.28 17.02 31.39
C TRP A 38 -39.48 17.10 30.42
N GLY A 39 -40.66 17.35 31.00
CA GLY A 39 -41.93 17.50 30.28
C GLY A 39 -42.21 18.90 29.73
N GLY A 40 -43.32 19.01 28.99
CA GLY A 40 -43.82 20.27 28.44
C GLY A 40 -43.08 20.75 27.19
N ARG A 41 -43.47 21.94 26.69
CA ARG A 41 -42.97 22.51 25.43
C ARG A 41 -41.46 22.74 25.42
N ALA A 42 -40.89 23.20 26.54
CA ALA A 42 -39.45 23.43 26.67
C ALA A 42 -38.64 22.12 26.62
N GLY A 43 -39.12 21.08 27.31
CA GLY A 43 -38.51 19.74 27.26
C GLY A 43 -38.60 19.11 25.87
N GLN A 44 -39.71 19.30 25.17
CA GLN A 44 -39.86 18.86 23.77
C GLN A 44 -38.86 19.56 22.84
N ALA A 45 -38.74 20.89 22.92
CA ALA A 45 -37.78 21.65 22.13
C ALA A 45 -36.32 21.26 22.44
N MET A 46 -36.01 20.91 23.70
CA MET A 46 -34.70 20.41 24.08
C MET A 46 -34.41 19.03 23.47
N ARG A 47 -35.37 18.10 23.55
CA ARG A 47 -35.26 16.76 22.93
C ARG A 47 -35.02 16.85 21.42
N GLU A 48 -35.76 17.71 20.72
CA GLU A 48 -35.56 17.93 19.28
C GLU A 48 -34.14 18.42 18.95
N ARG A 49 -33.63 19.41 19.69
CA ARG A 49 -32.24 19.89 19.51
C ARG A 49 -31.20 18.83 19.81
N VAL A 50 -31.43 18.00 20.82
CA VAL A 50 -30.51 16.92 21.22
C VAL A 50 -30.48 15.82 20.17
N VAL A 51 -31.64 15.42 19.64
CA VAL A 51 -31.73 14.45 18.55
C VAL A 51 -30.98 14.96 17.32
N GLU A 52 -31.15 16.24 16.96
CA GLU A 52 -30.42 16.83 15.84
C GLU A 52 -28.91 16.89 16.10
N ARG A 53 -28.49 17.23 17.33
CA ARG A 53 -27.07 17.22 17.69
C ARG A 53 -26.48 15.80 17.64
N ALA A 54 -27.20 14.81 18.15
CA ALA A 54 -26.79 13.42 18.11
C ALA A 54 -26.68 12.92 16.66
N ARG A 55 -27.59 13.33 15.78
CA ARG A 55 -27.50 13.07 14.34
C ARG A 55 -26.20 13.63 13.75
N HIS A 56 -25.86 14.88 14.03
CA HIS A 56 -24.61 15.48 13.58
C HIS A 56 -23.36 14.74 14.10
N LEU A 57 -23.37 14.28 15.35
CA LEU A 57 -22.28 13.49 15.92
C LEU A 57 -22.14 12.14 15.21
N ARG A 58 -23.25 11.43 14.97
CA ARG A 58 -23.22 10.16 14.23
C ARG A 58 -22.69 10.34 12.81
N THR A 59 -23.09 11.40 12.11
CA THR A 59 -22.52 11.74 10.79
C THR A 59 -21.01 12.03 10.86
N ALA A 60 -20.53 12.69 11.92
CA ALA A 60 -19.09 12.90 12.10
C ALA A 60 -18.34 11.58 12.35
N ALA A 61 -18.93 10.67 13.16
CA ALA A 61 -18.38 9.33 13.34
C ALA A 61 -18.32 8.52 12.04
N ASP A 62 -19.36 8.58 11.21
CA ASP A 62 -19.39 7.90 9.91
C ASP A 62 -18.25 8.41 9.00
N ARG A 63 -17.94 9.71 9.05
CA ARG A 63 -16.80 10.29 8.33
C ARG A 63 -15.46 9.79 8.84
N HIS A 64 -15.31 9.57 10.16
CA HIS A 64 -14.09 8.96 10.70
C HIS A 64 -13.89 7.54 10.21
N VAL A 65 -14.96 6.73 10.18
CA VAL A 65 -14.91 5.36 9.65
C VAL A 65 -14.57 5.36 8.16
N ALA A 66 -15.25 6.18 7.35
CA ALA A 66 -14.97 6.28 5.92
C ALA A 66 -13.53 6.73 5.63
N ALA A 67 -12.99 7.67 6.41
CA ALA A 67 -11.60 8.09 6.29
C ALA A 67 -10.62 6.97 6.69
N ALA A 68 -10.96 6.17 7.70
CA ALA A 68 -10.17 5.02 8.11
C ALA A 68 -10.12 3.96 7.01
N ASP A 69 -11.26 3.67 6.37
CA ASP A 69 -11.34 2.69 5.29
C ASP A 69 -10.53 3.15 4.07
N ALA A 70 -10.66 4.41 3.65
CA ALA A 70 -9.85 4.96 2.54
C ALA A 70 -8.34 4.92 2.82
N LEU A 71 -7.92 5.11 4.08
CA LEU A 71 -6.52 4.98 4.48
C LEU A 71 -6.05 3.52 4.51
N ALA A 72 -6.92 2.59 4.88
CA ALA A 72 -6.61 1.15 4.84
C ALA A 72 -6.39 0.69 3.40
N ASP A 73 -7.31 1.03 2.49
CA ASP A 73 -7.20 0.73 1.06
C ASP A 73 -5.89 1.31 0.46
N HIS A 74 -5.53 2.53 0.88
CA HIS A 74 -4.29 3.16 0.44
C HIS A 74 -3.04 2.41 0.96
N ALA A 75 -3.02 2.01 2.23
CA ALA A 75 -1.91 1.23 2.77
C ALA A 75 -1.74 -0.10 2.03
N GLU A 76 -2.84 -0.80 1.75
CA GLU A 76 -2.82 -2.05 0.97
C GLU A 76 -2.27 -1.82 -0.46
N ALA A 77 -2.69 -0.74 -1.13
CA ALA A 77 -2.19 -0.40 -2.47
C ALA A 77 -0.67 -0.08 -2.46
N VAL A 78 -0.19 0.60 -1.42
CA VAL A 78 1.24 0.91 -1.25
C VAL A 78 2.04 -0.36 -0.98
N ASP A 79 1.56 -1.23 -0.09
CA ASP A 79 2.21 -2.52 0.19
C ASP A 79 2.28 -3.38 -1.08
N GLY A 80 1.17 -3.48 -1.83
CA GLY A 80 1.15 -4.20 -3.11
C GLY A 80 2.13 -3.65 -4.16
N THR A 81 2.24 -2.32 -4.27
CA THR A 81 3.23 -1.67 -5.16
C THR A 81 4.66 -1.98 -4.73
N ALA A 82 4.93 -1.98 -3.42
CA ALA A 82 6.25 -2.29 -2.88
C ALA A 82 6.63 -3.75 -3.12
N GLU A 83 5.68 -4.69 -2.94
CA GLU A 83 5.87 -6.10 -3.26
C GLU A 83 6.14 -6.32 -4.75
N GLU A 84 5.41 -5.66 -5.64
CA GLU A 84 5.63 -5.75 -7.08
C GLU A 84 7.05 -5.30 -7.46
N ILE A 85 7.54 -4.22 -6.84
CA ILE A 85 8.92 -3.76 -7.03
C ILE A 85 9.91 -4.81 -6.59
N VAL A 86 9.74 -5.41 -5.41
CA VAL A 86 10.64 -6.46 -4.90
C VAL A 86 10.64 -7.69 -5.82
N GLN A 87 9.47 -8.10 -6.31
CA GLN A 87 9.37 -9.22 -7.24
C GLN A 87 10.08 -8.91 -8.56
N ARG A 88 9.86 -7.72 -9.12
CA ARG A 88 10.49 -7.29 -10.38
C ARG A 88 12.01 -7.18 -10.25
N GLN A 89 12.48 -6.67 -9.11
CA GLN A 89 13.90 -6.65 -8.75
C GLN A 89 14.53 -8.04 -8.74
N ALA A 90 13.88 -9.00 -8.07
CA ALA A 90 14.38 -10.36 -7.98
C ALA A 90 14.46 -11.02 -9.36
N ARG A 91 13.42 -10.86 -10.19
CA ARG A 91 13.39 -11.41 -11.56
C ARG A 91 14.49 -10.82 -12.44
N VAL A 92 14.62 -9.50 -12.47
CA VAL A 92 15.67 -8.83 -13.26
C VAL A 92 17.07 -9.23 -12.76
N THR A 93 17.28 -9.29 -11.45
CA THR A 93 18.57 -9.70 -10.88
C THR A 93 18.93 -11.12 -11.29
N ALA A 94 17.96 -12.05 -11.29
CA ALA A 94 18.14 -13.41 -11.77
C ALA A 94 18.49 -13.44 -13.27
N LEU A 95 17.72 -12.75 -14.12
CA LEU A 95 17.98 -12.68 -15.56
C LEU A 95 19.39 -12.15 -15.89
N VAL A 96 19.80 -11.07 -15.23
CA VAL A 96 21.13 -10.46 -15.42
C VAL A 96 22.24 -11.40 -14.94
N THR A 97 22.03 -12.10 -13.82
CA THR A 97 23.00 -13.04 -13.28
C THR A 97 23.17 -14.25 -14.20
N ASP A 98 22.07 -14.80 -14.70
CA ASP A 98 22.06 -15.93 -15.63
C ASP A 98 22.73 -15.56 -16.97
N ALA A 99 22.42 -14.38 -17.52
CA ALA A 99 23.05 -13.87 -18.74
C ALA A 99 24.57 -13.71 -18.58
N ARG A 100 25.02 -13.13 -17.46
CA ARG A 100 26.45 -13.01 -17.14
C ARG A 100 27.11 -14.38 -16.98
N GLY A 101 26.42 -15.35 -16.39
CA GLY A 101 26.89 -16.73 -16.28
C GLY A 101 27.09 -17.40 -17.65
N ARG A 102 26.13 -17.23 -18.57
CA ARG A 102 26.24 -17.74 -19.95
C ARG A 102 27.39 -17.11 -20.72
N ILE A 103 27.56 -15.78 -20.64
CA ILE A 103 28.69 -15.07 -21.26
C ILE A 103 30.02 -15.59 -20.72
N ALA A 104 30.15 -15.73 -19.39
CA ALA A 104 31.37 -16.22 -18.76
C ALA A 104 31.71 -17.66 -19.19
N ALA A 105 30.71 -18.54 -19.32
CA ALA A 105 30.90 -19.91 -19.80
C ALA A 105 31.38 -19.95 -21.26
N ILE A 106 30.86 -19.07 -22.12
CA ILE A 106 31.31 -18.93 -23.52
C ILE A 106 32.75 -18.42 -23.57
N ALA A 107 33.09 -17.41 -22.77
CA ALA A 107 34.45 -16.89 -22.68
C ALA A 107 35.44 -17.99 -22.25
N ALA A 108 35.15 -18.70 -21.16
CA ALA A 108 35.99 -19.79 -20.66
C ALA A 108 36.17 -20.92 -21.68
N ARG A 109 35.12 -21.25 -22.45
CA ARG A 109 35.23 -22.21 -23.55
C ARG A 109 36.13 -21.69 -24.67
N ASN A 110 35.96 -20.45 -25.08
CA ASN A 110 36.76 -19.86 -26.17
C ASN A 110 38.25 -19.77 -25.81
N GLU A 111 38.58 -19.61 -24.54
CA GLU A 111 39.94 -19.60 -24.01
C GLU A 111 40.66 -20.95 -24.12
N THR A 112 39.94 -22.08 -24.16
CA THR A 112 40.59 -23.40 -24.33
C THR A 112 41.16 -23.60 -25.73
N GLY A 113 40.75 -22.79 -26.72
CA GLY A 113 41.21 -22.87 -28.10
C GLY A 113 40.72 -24.11 -28.85
N GLU A 114 39.85 -24.93 -28.25
CA GLU A 114 39.31 -26.14 -28.86
C GLU A 114 38.07 -25.81 -29.70
N GLY A 115 38.24 -25.82 -31.03
CA GLY A 115 37.15 -25.67 -31.99
C GLY A 115 36.85 -24.21 -32.37
N PRO A 116 35.73 -23.97 -33.09
CA PRO A 116 35.37 -22.64 -33.55
C PRO A 116 34.96 -21.74 -32.37
N GLN A 117 35.35 -20.47 -32.45
CA GLN A 117 34.95 -19.42 -31.53
C GLN A 117 33.42 -19.26 -31.54
N VAL A 118 32.82 -19.21 -30.36
CA VAL A 118 31.39 -18.96 -30.20
C VAL A 118 31.17 -17.57 -29.63
N LEU A 119 30.29 -16.80 -30.26
CA LEU A 119 29.91 -15.48 -29.78
C LEU A 119 28.75 -15.60 -28.78
N PRO A 120 28.71 -14.76 -27.73
CA PRO A 120 27.54 -14.65 -26.87
C PRO A 120 26.28 -14.25 -27.62
N ASP A 121 25.12 -14.59 -27.05
CA ASP A 121 23.82 -14.13 -27.55
C ASP A 121 23.70 -12.61 -27.34
N PRO A 122 23.32 -11.81 -28.37
CA PRO A 122 23.06 -10.38 -28.22
C PRO A 122 22.08 -10.01 -27.09
N VAL A 123 21.13 -10.89 -26.78
CA VAL A 123 20.19 -10.69 -25.65
C VAL A 123 20.91 -10.81 -24.32
N ASP A 124 21.82 -11.78 -24.17
CA ASP A 124 22.62 -11.92 -22.95
C ASP A 124 23.57 -10.73 -22.77
N GLU A 125 24.13 -10.19 -23.86
CA GLU A 125 24.96 -8.98 -23.82
C GLU A 125 24.15 -7.75 -23.37
N GLN A 126 22.93 -7.58 -23.90
CA GLN A 126 22.01 -6.52 -23.47
C GLN A 126 21.66 -6.64 -21.98
N LEU A 127 21.32 -7.85 -21.52
CA LEU A 127 21.00 -8.11 -20.11
C LEU A 127 22.21 -7.87 -19.20
N ALA A 128 23.41 -8.30 -19.61
CA ALA A 128 24.62 -8.12 -18.81
C ALA A 128 25.03 -6.65 -18.65
N ALA A 129 24.75 -5.82 -19.67
CA ALA A 129 25.00 -4.38 -19.68
C ALA A 129 23.95 -3.55 -18.92
N PHE A 130 22.84 -4.17 -18.48
CA PHE A 130 21.78 -3.47 -17.76
C PHE A 130 22.27 -2.85 -16.44
N VAL A 131 21.90 -1.58 -16.22
CA VAL A 131 22.18 -0.85 -14.99
C VAL A 131 20.90 -0.76 -14.15
N PRO A 132 20.81 -1.48 -13.02
CA PRO A 132 19.60 -1.51 -12.21
C PRO A 132 19.34 -0.18 -11.51
N PRO A 133 18.08 0.28 -11.42
CA PRO A 133 17.71 1.40 -10.55
C PRO A 133 18.00 1.10 -9.07
N PRO A 134 18.05 2.13 -8.21
CA PRO A 134 18.20 1.94 -6.76
C PRO A 134 17.14 1.01 -6.17
N ALA A 135 17.49 0.32 -5.08
CA ALA A 135 16.58 -0.63 -4.46
C ALA A 135 15.28 0.05 -3.95
N GLY A 136 14.11 -0.54 -4.24
CA GLY A 136 12.81 -0.01 -3.83
C GLY A 136 12.41 1.27 -4.57
N HIS A 137 13.03 1.61 -5.70
CA HIS A 137 12.65 2.76 -6.51
C HIS A 137 11.48 2.44 -7.44
N ARG A 138 10.58 3.39 -7.69
CA ARG A 138 9.41 3.17 -8.56
C ARG A 138 9.78 2.82 -10.00
N ASP A 139 10.96 3.23 -10.46
CA ASP A 139 11.40 3.01 -11.84
C ASP A 139 11.55 1.52 -12.17
N TRP A 140 11.65 0.66 -11.14
CA TRP A 140 11.59 -0.79 -11.33
C TRP A 140 10.33 -1.24 -12.08
N LEU A 141 9.20 -0.58 -11.86
CA LEU A 141 7.91 -0.88 -12.51
C LEU A 141 7.89 -0.52 -14.00
N ALA A 142 8.78 0.37 -14.44
CA ALA A 142 8.87 0.81 -15.84
C ALA A 142 9.95 0.07 -16.65
N ILE A 143 10.71 -0.84 -16.02
CA ILE A 143 11.76 -1.59 -16.72
C ILE A 143 11.13 -2.53 -17.72
N ASP A 144 11.55 -2.42 -18.97
CA ASP A 144 11.27 -3.41 -20.01
C ASP A 144 12.58 -4.11 -20.38
N LEU A 145 12.62 -5.43 -20.20
CA LEU A 145 13.79 -6.26 -20.48
C LEU A 145 13.36 -7.58 -21.15
N PRO A 146 14.18 -8.12 -22.08
CA PRO A 146 13.92 -9.42 -22.68
C PRO A 146 13.76 -10.50 -21.60
N GLY A 147 12.67 -11.26 -21.66
CA GLY A 147 12.40 -12.34 -20.70
C GLY A 147 11.79 -11.90 -19.36
N LEU A 148 11.43 -10.62 -19.19
CA LEU A 148 10.76 -10.12 -17.99
C LEU A 148 9.23 -10.29 -18.03
N GLU A 149 8.64 -10.33 -19.23
CA GLU A 149 7.23 -10.62 -19.48
C GLU A 149 6.99 -12.14 -19.65
N SER A 150 6.87 -12.87 -18.54
CA SER A 150 6.38 -14.26 -18.52
C SER A 150 5.78 -14.61 -17.16
#